data_AF-K1R9S7-F1
#
_entry.id   AF-K1R9S7-F1
#
_cell.length_a   1.000
_cell.length_b   1.000
_cell.length_c   1.000
_cell.angle_alpha   90.00
_cell.angle_beta   90.00
_cell.angle_gamma   90.00
#
_symmetry.space_group_name_H-M   'P 1'
#
loop_
_entity.id
_entity.type
_entity.pdbx_description
1 polymer ?
#
loop_
_entity_poly.entity_id
_entity_poly.type
_entity_poly.pdbx_seq_one_letter_code
_entity_poly.pdbx_strand_id
1 'polypeptide(L)'
;MAALSLESIVLEILPDFGVSVLKPEQKEIIKHAAEKKNCIAVLPTGFGKSLPFQLYAAAQKRMNQGPGSVHVLVCSPLIALMKDQTKKMSRISHLNVGYKGIVTKS
;
A
#
# COMPACT_ATOMS: atom_id res chain seq x y z
N MET A 1 -2.73 5.24 -27.22
CA MET A 1 -2.64 5.54 -25.77
C MET A 1 -1.90 4.40 -25.11
N ALA A 2 -0.67 4.61 -24.61
CA ALA A 2 0.03 3.58 -23.85
C ALA A 2 -0.68 3.42 -22.50
N ALA A 3 -1.05 2.19 -22.13
CA ALA A 3 -1.46 1.92 -20.76
C ALA A 3 -0.30 2.31 -19.83
N LEU A 4 -0.56 3.16 -18.85
CA LEU A 4 0.45 3.50 -17.84
C LEU A 4 0.85 2.23 -17.09
N SER A 5 2.15 1.94 -17.04
CA SER A 5 2.67 0.81 -16.27
C SER A 5 2.51 1.07 -14.77
N LEU A 6 2.36 0.01 -13.98
CA LEU A 6 2.30 0.11 -12.52
C LEU A 6 3.51 0.87 -11.97
N GLU A 7 4.71 0.60 -12.50
CA GLU A 7 5.95 1.25 -12.08
C GLU A 7 5.92 2.76 -12.31
N SER A 8 5.45 3.21 -13.48
CA SER A 8 5.34 4.63 -13.79
C SER A 8 4.39 5.34 -12.83
N ILE A 9 3.26 4.71 -12.51
CA ILE A 9 2.28 5.26 -11.57
C ILE A 9 2.84 5.31 -10.15
N VAL A 10 3.51 4.25 -9.71
CA VAL A 10 4.14 4.20 -8.39
C VAL A 10 5.15 5.34 -8.20
N LEU A 11 5.93 5.64 -9.23
CA LEU A 11 6.88 6.76 -9.19
C LEU A 11 6.16 8.11 -9.16
N GLU A 12 5.06 8.25 -9.90
CA GLU A 12 4.25 9.49 -9.93
C GLU A 12 3.65 9.82 -8.56
N ILE A 13 3.12 8.82 -7.85
CA ILE A 13 2.44 9.02 -6.56
C ILE A 13 3.40 9.01 -5.36
N LEU A 14 4.66 8.65 -5.55
CA LEU A 14 5.64 8.50 -4.46
C LEU A 14 5.78 9.76 -3.57
N PRO A 15 5.73 11.00 -4.12
CA PRO A 15 5.78 12.22 -3.31
C PRO A 15 4.62 12.39 -2.33
N ASP A 16 3.42 11.85 -2.64
CA ASP A 16 2.25 11.90 -1.75
C ASP A 16 2.48 11.15 -0.43
N PHE A 17 3.46 10.23 -0.43
CA PHE A 17 3.89 9.46 0.73
C PHE A 17 5.09 10.09 1.46
N GLY A 18 5.59 11.24 1.00
CA GLY A 18 6.79 11.88 1.53
C GLY A 18 8.06 11.09 1.24
N VAL A 19 8.08 10.31 0.17
CA VAL A 19 9.20 9.47 -0.24
C VAL A 19 9.73 9.97 -1.59
N SER A 20 11.06 10.06 -1.72
CA SER A 20 11.71 10.47 -2.98
C SER A 20 12.18 9.27 -3.80
N VAL A 21 12.62 8.20 -3.14
CA VAL A 21 13.20 7.02 -3.81
C VAL A 21 12.75 5.75 -3.09
N LEU A 22 12.33 4.75 -3.88
CA LEU A 22 12.08 3.40 -3.37
C LEU A 22 13.36 2.60 -3.23
N LYS A 23 13.49 1.90 -2.10
CA LYS A 23 14.57 0.93 -1.88
C LYS A 23 14.37 -0.30 -2.79
N PRO A 24 15.44 -0.99 -3.20
CA PRO A 24 15.34 -2.15 -4.10
C PRO A 24 14.34 -3.21 -3.61
N GLU A 25 14.37 -3.56 -2.34
CA GLU A 25 13.51 -4.57 -1.73
C GLU A 25 12.03 -4.14 -1.72
N GLN A 26 11.77 -2.84 -1.60
CA GLN A 26 10.40 -2.31 -1.69
C GLN A 26 9.85 -2.45 -3.11
N LYS A 27 10.69 -2.22 -4.13
CA LYS A 27 10.31 -2.41 -5.54
C LYS A 27 9.99 -3.87 -5.83
N GLU A 28 10.83 -4.79 -5.35
CA GLU A 28 10.61 -6.24 -5.50
C GLU A 28 9.29 -6.70 -4.85
N ILE A 29 8.91 -6.16 -3.69
CA ILE A 29 7.63 -6.49 -3.05
C ILE A 29 6.45 -6.01 -3.90
N ILE A 30 6.50 -4.79 -4.45
CA ILE A 30 5.46 -4.26 -5.33
C ILE A 30 5.34 -5.10 -6.59
N LYS A 31 6.48 -5.49 -7.18
CA LYS A 31 6.53 -6.36 -8.35
C LYS A 31 5.88 -7.72 -8.07
N HIS A 32 6.24 -8.38 -6.98
CA HIS A 32 5.60 -9.65 -6.59
C HIS A 32 4.09 -9.51 -6.41
N ALA A 33 3.63 -8.41 -5.79
CA ALA A 33 2.19 -8.14 -5.65
C ALA A 33 1.49 -7.97 -7.00
N ALA A 34 2.11 -7.25 -7.95
CA ALA A 34 1.61 -7.05 -9.30
C ALA A 34 1.53 -8.36 -10.10
N GLU A 35 2.51 -9.23 -9.93
CA GLU A 35 2.58 -10.56 -10.54
C GLU A 35 1.69 -11.60 -9.82
N LYS A 36 0.95 -11.19 -8.78
CA LYS A 36 0.11 -12.08 -7.94
C LYS A 36 0.90 -13.25 -7.34
N LYS A 37 2.18 -13.02 -7.00
CA LYS A 37 3.05 -14.00 -6.36
C LYS A 37 3.08 -13.82 -4.84
N ASN A 38 3.14 -14.93 -4.12
CA ASN A 38 3.35 -14.91 -2.67
C ASN A 38 4.76 -14.40 -2.36
N CYS A 39 4.89 -13.57 -1.33
CA CYS A 39 6.17 -12.98 -0.90
C CYS A 39 6.27 -12.96 0.62
N ILE A 40 7.40 -13.43 1.16
CA ILE A 40 7.79 -13.22 2.55
C ILE A 40 8.93 -12.21 2.57
N ALA A 41 8.65 -11.01 3.07
CA ALA A 41 9.64 -9.95 3.19
C ALA A 41 10.11 -9.80 4.63
N VAL A 42 11.39 -10.11 4.89
CA VAL A 42 12.03 -9.89 6.19
C VAL A 42 12.83 -8.59 6.11
N LEU A 43 12.26 -7.53 6.68
CA LEU A 43 12.84 -6.18 6.62
C LEU A 43 13.04 -5.62 8.05
N PRO A 44 14.11 -4.84 8.29
CA PRO A 44 14.33 -4.20 9.58
C PRO A 44 13.19 -3.26 10.01
N THR A 45 13.07 -3.02 11.31
CA THR A 45 12.21 -1.93 11.81
C THR A 45 12.64 -0.60 11.22
N GLY A 46 11.67 0.27 10.92
CA GLY A 46 11.94 1.57 10.27
C GLY A 46 12.24 1.48 8.77
N PHE A 47 12.37 0.28 8.18
CA PHE A 47 12.69 0.15 6.76
C PHE A 47 11.61 0.69 5.81
N GLY A 48 10.39 0.88 6.32
CA GLY A 48 9.22 1.27 5.51
C GLY A 48 8.53 0.06 4.89
N LYS A 49 8.46 -1.07 5.61
CA LYS A 49 7.81 -2.31 5.14
C LYS A 49 6.33 -2.15 4.78
N SER A 50 5.67 -1.09 5.26
CA SER A 50 4.28 -0.80 4.93
C SER A 50 4.10 -0.11 3.57
N LEU A 51 5.12 0.62 3.11
CA LEU A 51 5.05 1.44 1.92
C LEU A 51 4.71 0.63 0.64
N PRO A 52 5.26 -0.58 0.40
CA PRO A 52 4.96 -1.36 -0.80
C PRO A 52 3.47 -1.63 -1.02
N PHE A 53 2.76 -2.13 0.00
CA PHE A 53 1.34 -2.45 -0.14
C PHE A 53 0.45 -1.20 -0.18
N GLN A 54 0.91 -0.09 0.43
CA GLN A 54 0.21 1.20 0.37
C GLN A 54 0.30 1.82 -1.03
N LEU A 55 1.50 1.83 -1.63
CA LEU A 55 1.71 2.29 -3.00
C LEU A 55 0.98 1.40 -3.99
N TYR A 56 1.00 0.09 -3.79
CA TYR A 56 0.25 -0.84 -4.65
C TYR A 56 -1.26 -0.55 -4.62
N ALA A 57 -1.86 -0.33 -3.44
CA ALA A 57 -3.27 0.03 -3.32
C ALA A 57 -3.60 1.34 -4.06
N ALA A 58 -2.77 2.37 -3.87
CA ALA A 58 -2.91 3.68 -4.50
C ALA A 58 -2.79 3.62 -6.02
N ALA A 59 -1.76 2.91 -6.52
CA ALA A 59 -1.52 2.75 -7.94
C ALA A 59 -2.66 1.97 -8.62
N GLN A 60 -3.13 0.88 -8.00
CA GLN A 60 -4.27 0.12 -8.52
C GLN A 60 -5.56 0.94 -8.57
N LYS A 61 -5.78 1.84 -7.60
CA LYS A 61 -6.92 2.77 -7.64
C LYS A 61 -6.81 3.79 -8.77
N ARG A 62 -5.59 4.28 -9.07
CA ARG A 62 -5.33 5.22 -10.18
C ARG A 62 -5.46 4.54 -11.55
N MET A 63 -5.06 3.26 -11.65
CA MET A 63 -5.20 2.44 -12.86
C MET A 63 -6.65 2.04 -13.15
N ASN A 64 -7.42 1.71 -12.10
CA ASN A 64 -8.77 1.17 -12.25
C ASN A 64 -9.85 2.23 -12.01
N GLN A 65 -10.33 2.85 -13.10
CA GLN A 65 -11.58 3.62 -13.11
C GLN A 65 -12.79 2.80 -13.62
N GLY A 66 -12.62 1.49 -13.82
CA GLY A 66 -13.67 0.57 -14.29
C GLY A 66 -14.16 -0.42 -13.23
N PRO A 67 -15.22 -1.20 -13.51
CA PRO A 67 -15.80 -2.18 -12.59
C PRO A 67 -14.84 -3.36 -12.35
N GLY A 68 -14.08 -3.30 -11.25
CA GLY A 68 -13.06 -4.31 -10.90
C GLY A 68 -12.13 -3.87 -9.77
N SER A 69 -12.68 -3.19 -8.74
CA SER A 69 -11.91 -2.59 -7.64
C SER A 69 -10.94 -3.57 -6.98
N VAL A 70 -9.67 -3.20 -6.94
CA VAL A 70 -8.64 -3.95 -6.20
C VAL A 70 -8.66 -3.48 -4.74
N HIS A 71 -8.79 -4.43 -3.83
CA HIS A 71 -8.73 -4.20 -2.39
C HIS A 71 -7.45 -4.78 -1.82
N VAL A 72 -6.76 -4.00 -0.98
CA VAL A 72 -5.60 -4.47 -0.22
C VAL A 72 -6.04 -4.65 1.22
N LEU A 73 -6.01 -5.89 1.70
CA LEU A 73 -6.28 -6.24 3.09
C LEU A 73 -4.96 -6.36 3.86
N VAL A 74 -4.84 -5.64 4.97
CA VAL A 74 -3.66 -5.67 5.84
C VAL A 74 -4.08 -6.17 7.21
N CYS A 75 -3.57 -7.34 7.61
CA CYS A 75 -3.77 -7.90 8.94
C CYS A 75 -2.66 -7.39 9.87
N SER A 76 -3.06 -6.81 11.01
CA SER A 76 -2.14 -6.31 12.03
C SER A 76 -2.63 -6.74 13.41
N PRO A 77 -1.74 -7.21 14.31
CA PRO A 77 -2.14 -7.63 15.65
C PRO A 77 -2.48 -6.45 16.58
N LEU A 78 -2.04 -5.22 16.24
CA LEU A 78 -2.18 -4.05 17.11
C LEU A 78 -3.19 -3.05 16.54
N ILE A 79 -4.29 -2.81 17.26
CA ILE A 79 -5.32 -1.82 16.89
C ILE A 79 -4.72 -0.40 16.83
N ALA A 80 -3.83 -0.05 17.75
CA ALA A 80 -3.13 1.24 17.73
C ALA A 80 -2.38 1.45 16.40
N LEU A 81 -1.66 0.41 15.94
CA LEU A 81 -0.94 0.46 14.67
C LEU A 81 -1.89 0.58 13.47
N MET A 82 -3.03 -0.13 13.50
CA MET A 82 -4.06 -0.03 12.46
C MET A 82 -4.62 1.39 12.36
N LYS A 83 -4.92 2.01 13.52
CA LYS A 83 -5.43 3.38 13.60
C LYS A 83 -4.43 4.39 13.04
N ASP A 84 -3.16 4.26 13.42
CA ASP A 84 -2.10 5.16 12.96
C ASP A 84 -1.84 5.02 11.45
N GLN A 85 -1.81 3.79 10.93
CA GLN A 85 -1.65 3.55 9.49
C GLN A 85 -2.84 4.09 8.69
N THR A 86 -4.07 3.86 9.17
CA THR A 86 -5.29 4.37 8.53
C THR A 86 -5.30 5.91 8.50
N LYS A 87 -4.94 6.56 9.62
CA LYS A 87 -4.88 8.03 9.71
C LYS A 87 -3.84 8.65 8.77
N LYS A 88 -2.71 7.98 8.55
CA LYS A 88 -1.71 8.43 7.57
C LYS A 88 -2.24 8.30 6.14
N MET A 89 -2.84 7.15 5.84
CA MET A 89 -3.35 6.85 4.50
C MET A 89 -4.59 7.67 4.12
N SER A 90 -5.41 8.10 5.09
CA SER A 90 -6.58 8.94 4.81
C SER A 90 -6.24 10.34 4.29
N ARG A 91 -4.96 10.73 4.32
CA ARG A 91 -4.47 11.99 3.73
C ARG A 91 -4.24 11.89 2.23
N ILE A 92 -4.15 10.67 1.69
CA ILE A 92 -3.96 10.43 0.27
C ILE A 92 -5.35 10.48 -0.36
N SER A 93 -5.54 11.45 -1.26
CA SER A 93 -6.82 11.68 -1.93
C SER A 93 -7.26 10.44 -2.72
N HIS A 94 -8.57 10.22 -2.78
CA HIS A 94 -9.22 9.16 -3.58
C HIS A 94 -9.00 7.71 -3.12
N LEU A 95 -8.35 7.48 -1.97
CA LEU A 95 -8.27 6.18 -1.32
C LEU A 95 -9.32 6.02 -0.21
N ASN A 96 -10.09 4.95 -0.29
CA ASN A 96 -10.96 4.51 0.79
C ASN A 96 -10.16 3.62 1.74
N VAL A 97 -10.00 4.06 2.98
CA VAL A 97 -9.19 3.36 3.98
C VAL A 97 -9.99 3.26 5.27
N GLY A 98 -9.98 2.07 5.86
CA GLY A 98 -10.63 1.81 7.14
C GLY A 98 -9.92 0.69 7.87
N TYR A 99 -10.24 0.55 9.15
CA TYR A 99 -9.79 -0.58 9.95
C TYR A 99 -10.95 -1.11 10.77
N LYS A 100 -10.93 -2.42 11.05
CA LYS A 100 -11.85 -3.07 11.97
C LYS A 100 -11.03 -3.85 12.98
N GLY A 101 -11.14 -3.48 14.25
CA GLY A 101 -10.57 -4.23 15.37
C GLY A 101 -11.68 -4.82 16.23
N ILE A 102 -11.41 -5.96 16.85
CA ILE A 102 -12.25 -6.52 17.91
C ILE A 102 -11.56 -6.16 19.24
N VAL A 103 -12.23 -5.36 20.07
CA VAL A 103 -11.82 -5.17 21.45
C VAL A 103 -12.66 -6.13 22.28
N THR A 104 -12.07 -7.25 22.69
CA THR A 104 -12.68 -8.10 23.71
C THR A 104 -12.65 -7.32 25.02
N LYS A 105 -13.82 -6.88 25.50
CA LYS A 105 -13.95 -6.43 26.89
C LYS A 105 -13.64 -7.63 27.78
N SER A 106 -12.53 -7.56 28.50
CA SER A 106 -12.26 -8.41 29.66
C SER A 106 -13.23 -8.06 30.78
#